data_AF-A0A930DEW7-F1
#
_entry.id   AF-A0A930DEW7-F1
#
_cell.length_a   1.000
_cell.length_b   1.000
_cell.length_c   1.000
_cell.angle_alpha   90.00
_cell.angle_beta   90.00
_cell.angle_gamma   90.00
#
_symmetry.space_group_name_H-M   'P 1'
#
loop_
_entity.id
_entity.type
_entity.pdbx_description
1 polymer ?
#
loop_
_entity_poly.entity_id
_entity_poly.type
_entity_poly.pdbx_seq_one_letter_code
_entity_poly.pdbx_strand_id
1 'polypeptide(L)'
;MNILLLGGIGSGKSEALKILREEHFANIIEADKVAHFLYEKDRAGYTALRSVFGDIILDDKKNIDRKKLGDILYYDKDKLHRVNSIIHPLVNDEIKRRLLENRLNVVEQA
;
A
#
# COMPACT_ATOMS: atom_id res chain seq x y z
N MET A 1 -13.86 -14.36 8.76
CA MET A 1 -12.68 -14.53 9.62
C MET A 1 -11.53 -13.75 8.99
N ASN A 2 -10.83 -12.92 9.76
CA ASN A 2 -9.73 -12.10 9.25
C ASN A 2 -8.44 -12.51 9.96
N ILE A 3 -7.37 -12.73 9.21
CA ILE A 3 -6.05 -13.11 9.73
C ILE A 3 -5.07 -12.00 9.41
N LEU A 4 -4.28 -11.58 10.40
CA LEU A 4 -3.17 -10.65 10.21
C LEU A 4 -1.87 -11.45 10.11
N LEU A 5 -1.12 -11.25 9.03
CA LEU A 5 0.19 -11.87 8.84
C LEU A 5 1.28 -10.83 8.96
N LEU A 6 2.15 -11.03 9.96
CA LEU A 6 3.32 -10.20 10.26
C LEU A 6 4.59 -11.05 10.20
N GLY A 7 5.74 -10.43 9.93
CA GLY A 7 7.02 -11.12 9.88
C GLY A 7 8.11 -10.25 9.25
N GLY A 8 9.38 -10.58 9.48
CA GLY A 8 10.51 -9.85 8.91
C GLY A 8 10.74 -10.13 7.42
N ILE A 9 11.75 -9.47 6.84
CA ILE A 9 12.27 -9.81 5.51
C ILE A 9 12.85 -11.23 5.57
N GLY A 10 12.55 -12.06 4.58
CA GLY A 10 13.06 -13.44 4.49
C GLY A 10 12.34 -14.45 5.40
N SER A 11 11.29 -14.07 6.13
CA SER A 11 10.58 -14.97 7.05
C SER A 11 9.57 -15.92 6.38
N GLY A 12 9.51 -15.95 5.04
CA GLY A 12 8.62 -16.84 4.30
C GLY A 12 7.15 -16.38 4.19
N LYS A 13 6.82 -15.12 4.54
CA LYS A 13 5.42 -14.60 4.43
C LYS A 13 4.82 -14.82 3.04
N SER A 14 5.59 -14.57 1.99
CA SER A 14 5.13 -14.72 0.60
C SER A 14 4.70 -16.16 0.29
N GLU A 15 5.40 -17.16 0.84
CA GLU A 15 5.04 -18.56 0.68
C GLU A 15 3.79 -18.90 1.48
N ALA A 16 3.68 -18.44 2.72
CA ALA A 16 2.48 -18.62 3.53
C ALA A 16 1.24 -17.99 2.87
N LEU A 17 1.35 -16.79 2.31
CA LEU A 17 0.28 -16.14 1.56
C LEU A 17 -0.11 -16.91 0.29
N LYS A 18 0.86 -17.52 -0.39
CA LYS A 18 0.60 -18.37 -1.56
C LYS A 18 -0.24 -19.57 -1.18
N ILE A 19 0.15 -20.31 -0.14
CA ILE A 19 -0.60 -21.47 0.37
C ILE A 19 -2.02 -21.05 0.78
N LEU A 20 -2.17 -19.97 1.55
CA LEU A 20 -3.48 -19.47 1.97
C LEU A 20 -4.39 -19.11 0.78
N ARG A 21 -3.79 -18.57 -0.29
CA ARG A 21 -4.53 -18.24 -1.53
C ARG A 21 -4.93 -19.50 -2.30
N GLU A 22 -4.00 -20.43 -2.50
CA GLU A 22 -4.16 -21.59 -3.38
C GLU A 22 -4.97 -22.72 -2.73
N GLU A 23 -4.68 -23.04 -1.48
CA GLU A 23 -5.29 -24.19 -0.79
C GLU A 23 -6.56 -23.82 -0.02
N HIS A 24 -6.67 -22.56 0.42
CA HIS A 24 -7.78 -22.09 1.25
C HIS A 24 -8.63 -21.00 0.60
N PHE A 25 -8.34 -20.63 -0.66
CA PHE A 25 -9.06 -19.62 -1.41
C PHE A 25 -9.20 -18.29 -0.64
N ALA A 26 -8.22 -17.98 0.21
CA ALA A 26 -8.26 -16.77 1.01
C ALA A 26 -8.05 -15.54 0.13
N ASN A 27 -8.86 -14.49 0.37
CA ASN A 27 -8.62 -13.20 -0.24
C ASN A 27 -7.42 -12.54 0.46
N ILE A 28 -6.34 -12.33 -0.29
CA ILE A 28 -5.10 -11.76 0.23
C ILE A 28 -5.08 -10.26 -0.04
N ILE A 29 -4.92 -9.47 1.02
CA ILE A 29 -4.84 -8.01 0.99
C ILE A 29 -3.43 -7.62 1.46
N GLU A 30 -2.57 -7.24 0.52
CA GLU A 30 -1.20 -6.76 0.81
C GLU A 30 -1.22 -5.23 0.92
N ALA A 31 -0.78 -4.69 2.06
CA ALA A 31 -0.83 -3.25 2.33
C ALA A 31 -0.07 -2.41 1.29
N ASP A 32 1.10 -2.88 0.85
CA ASP A 32 1.89 -2.21 -0.19
C ASP A 32 1.14 -2.14 -1.53
N LYS A 33 0.41 -3.20 -1.90
CA LYS A 33 -0.42 -3.20 -3.11
C LYS A 33 -1.61 -2.26 -2.98
N VAL A 34 -2.18 -2.13 -1.79
CA VAL A 34 -3.23 -1.15 -1.49
C VAL A 34 -2.68 0.28 -1.60
N ALA A 35 -1.49 0.55 -1.06
CA ALA A 35 -0.83 1.83 -1.21
C ALA A 35 -0.58 2.18 -2.69
N HIS A 36 -0.07 1.22 -3.48
CA HIS A 36 0.11 1.41 -4.92
C HIS A 36 -1.18 1.72 -5.66
N PHE A 37 -2.26 1.01 -5.33
CA PHE A 37 -3.58 1.29 -5.88
C PHE A 37 -4.04 2.73 -5.56
N LEU A 38 -3.77 3.21 -4.35
CA LEU A 38 -4.10 4.59 -3.95
C LEU A 38 -3.24 5.65 -4.63
N TYR A 39 -2.11 5.29 -5.23
CA TYR A 39 -1.24 6.18 -6.01
C TYR A 39 -1.66 6.31 -7.47
N GLU A 40 -2.60 5.50 -7.95
CA GLU A 40 -3.15 5.63 -9.29
C GLU A 40 -3.83 6.99 -9.47
N LYS A 41 -3.80 7.51 -10.71
CA LYS A 41 -4.38 8.80 -11.04
C LYS A 41 -5.84 8.89 -10.57
N ASP A 42 -6.22 10.06 -10.08
CA ASP A 42 -7.56 10.39 -9.58
C ASP A 42 -7.98 9.66 -8.29
N ARG A 43 -7.07 8.90 -7.65
CA ARG A 43 -7.29 8.32 -6.32
C ARG A 43 -6.88 9.29 -5.20
N ALA A 44 -7.35 9.00 -3.99
CA ALA A 44 -7.09 9.84 -2.83
C ALA A 44 -5.59 10.01 -2.52
N GLY A 45 -4.81 8.93 -2.61
CA GLY A 45 -3.37 8.98 -2.38
C GLY A 45 -2.65 9.82 -3.44
N TYR A 46 -3.00 9.68 -4.71
CA TYR A 46 -2.48 10.50 -5.80
C TYR A 46 -2.71 12.01 -5.55
N THR A 47 -3.96 12.39 -5.27
CA THR A 47 -4.33 13.79 -5.03
C THR A 47 -3.60 14.36 -3.80
N ALA A 48 -3.53 13.58 -2.73
CA ALA A 48 -2.88 14.01 -1.49
C ALA A 48 -1.36 14.14 -1.62
N LEU A 49 -0.69 13.24 -2.35
CA LEU A 49 0.75 13.33 -2.58
C LEU A 49 1.09 14.48 -3.53
N ARG A 50 0.29 14.66 -4.60
CA ARG A 50 0.48 15.75 -5.54
C ARG A 50 0.26 17.12 -4.88
N SER A 51 -0.62 17.24 -3.88
CA SER A 51 -0.79 18.50 -3.15
C SER A 51 0.42 18.87 -2.28
N VAL A 52 1.19 17.87 -1.83
CA VAL A 52 2.39 18.08 -0.99
C VAL A 52 3.63 18.33 -1.84
N PHE A 53 3.83 17.57 -2.91
CA PHE A 53 5.07 17.61 -3.71
C PHE A 53 4.92 18.33 -5.04
N GLY A 54 3.70 18.61 -5.47
CA GLY A 54 3.42 19.10 -6.82
C GLY A 54 3.74 18.05 -7.89
N ASP A 55 4.03 18.53 -9.09
CA ASP A 55 4.25 17.68 -10.26
C ASP A 55 5.65 17.00 -10.27
N ILE A 56 6.54 17.28 -9.31
CA ILE A 56 7.91 16.73 -9.27
C ILE A 56 7.92 15.20 -9.10
N ILE A 57 6.90 14.65 -8.43
CA ILE A 57 6.74 13.22 -8.20
C ILE A 57 6.06 12.50 -9.37
N LEU A 58 5.81 13.19 -10.49
CA LEU A 58 5.10 12.62 -11.62
C LEU A 58 6.05 12.15 -12.74
N ASP A 59 5.61 11.15 -13.49
CA ASP A 59 6.18 10.76 -14.78
C ASP A 59 5.66 11.64 -15.93
N ASP A 60 6.15 11.37 -17.13
CA ASP A 60 5.74 12.02 -18.39
C ASP A 60 4.25 11.79 -18.72
N LYS A 61 3.65 10.70 -18.23
CA LYS A 61 2.24 10.35 -18.38
C LYS A 61 1.36 10.88 -17.24
N LYS A 62 1.92 11.69 -16.33
CA LYS A 62 1.25 12.28 -15.15
C LYS A 62 0.81 11.25 -14.10
N ASN A 63 1.41 10.06 -14.06
CA ASN A 63 1.27 9.12 -12.94
C ASN A 63 2.33 9.40 -11.88
N ILE A 64 2.14 8.89 -10.66
CA ILE A 64 3.19 8.96 -9.63
C ILE A 64 4.37 8.08 -10.05
N ASP A 65 5.53 8.70 -10.20
CA ASP A 65 6.81 8.02 -10.33
C ASP A 65 7.28 7.57 -8.94
N ARG A 66 7.02 6.30 -8.64
CA ARG A 66 7.38 5.69 -7.35
C ARG A 66 8.87 5.72 -7.07
N LYS A 67 9.71 5.70 -8.11
CA LYS A 67 11.16 5.77 -7.93
C LYS A 67 11.56 7.16 -7.47
N LYS A 68 11.08 8.21 -8.14
CA LYS A 68 11.31 9.60 -7.71
C LYS A 68 10.76 9.87 -6.32
N LEU A 69 9.54 9.41 -6.03
CA LEU A 69 8.96 9.55 -4.70
C LEU A 69 9.82 8.83 -3.66
N GLY A 70 10.21 7.58 -3.91
CA GLY A 70 11.09 6.81 -3.04
C GLY A 70 12.43 7.51 -2.78
N ASP A 71 13.07 8.04 -3.81
CA ASP A 71 14.32 8.78 -3.70
C ASP A 71 14.15 10.03 -2.79
N ILE A 72 13.08 10.82 -3.00
CA ILE A 72 12.79 11.99 -2.16
C ILE A 72 12.59 11.60 -0.69
N LEU A 73 11.83 10.53 -0.43
CA LEU A 73 11.54 10.08 0.93
C LEU A 73 12.74 9.42 1.61
N TYR A 74 13.65 8.84 0.83
CA TYR A 74 14.89 8.25 1.35
C TYR A 74 15.83 9.30 1.94
N TYR A 75 15.97 10.44 1.28
CA TYR A 75 16.87 11.52 1.73
C TYR A 75 16.24 12.47 2.76
N ASP A 76 14.93 12.41 2.99
CA ASP A 76 14.22 13.34 3.86
C ASP A 76 13.21 12.62 4.75
N LYS A 77 13.62 12.37 5.99
CA LYS A 77 12.83 11.63 6.99
C LYS A 77 11.56 12.37 7.43
N ASP A 78 11.54 13.69 7.35
CA ASP A 78 10.37 14.50 7.70
C ASP A 78 9.31 14.39 6.59
N LYS A 79 9.74 14.41 5.33
CA LYS A 79 8.86 14.09 4.19
C LYS A 79 8.33 12.67 4.27
N LEU A 80 9.16 11.70 4.63
CA LEU A 80 8.72 10.31 4.86
C LEU A 80 7.62 10.23 5.93
N HIS A 81 7.83 10.85 7.10
CA HIS A 81 6.80 10.89 8.14
C HIS A 81 5.52 11.56 7.68
N ARG A 82 5.62 12.67 6.95
CA ARG A 82 4.46 13.39 6.40
C ARG A 82 3.70 12.56 5.37
N VAL A 83 4.40 11.82 4.52
CA VAL A 83 3.75 10.89 3.57
C VAL A 83 3.06 9.77 4.31
N ASN A 84 3.74 9.12 5.26
CA ASN A 84 3.17 8.00 6.00
C ASN A 84 1.92 8.44 6.79
N SER A 85 1.92 9.63 7.38
CA SER A 85 0.74 10.13 8.12
C SER A 85 -0.47 10.41 7.24
N ILE A 86 -0.26 10.68 5.94
CA ILE A 86 -1.32 10.87 4.94
C ILE A 86 -1.78 9.52 4.37
N ILE A 87 -0.83 8.65 4.01
CA ILE A 87 -1.13 7.42 3.28
C ILE A 87 -1.64 6.30 4.18
N HIS A 88 -1.11 6.15 5.40
CA HIS A 88 -1.52 5.05 6.29
C HIS A 88 -3.02 5.08 6.61
N PRO A 89 -3.66 6.23 6.94
CA PRO A 89 -5.11 6.28 7.11
C PRO A 89 -5.88 5.83 5.86
N LEU A 90 -5.47 6.29 4.68
CA LEU A 90 -6.12 5.93 3.41
C LEU A 90 -6.00 4.43 3.11
N VAL A 91 -4.82 3.85 3.35
CA VAL A 91 -4.59 2.41 3.21
C VAL A 91 -5.48 1.64 4.18
N ASN A 92 -5.55 2.05 5.44
CA ASN A 92 -6.39 1.40 6.45
C ASN A 92 -7.87 1.42 6.08
N ASP A 93 -8.37 2.54 5.57
CA ASP A 93 -9.77 2.66 5.16
C ASP A 93 -10.08 1.82 3.92
N GLU A 94 -9.15 1.76 2.95
CA GLU A 94 -9.30 0.90 1.78
C GLU A 94 -9.20 -0.60 2.14
N ILE A 95 -8.33 -0.99 3.08
CA ILE A 95 -8.28 -2.35 3.62
C ILE A 95 -9.61 -2.69 4.28
N LYS A 96 -10.14 -1.84 5.17
CA LYS A 96 -11.45 -2.04 5.81
C LYS A 96 -12.55 -2.23 4.76
N ARG A 97 -12.55 -1.44 3.70
CA ARG A 97 -13.51 -1.57 2.60
C ARG A 97 -13.41 -2.97 1.95
N ARG A 98 -12.21 -3.44 1.61
CA ARG A 98 -11.98 -4.77 1.01
C ARG A 98 -12.34 -5.92 1.94
N LEU A 99 -12.16 -5.75 3.26
CA LEU A 99 -12.52 -6.76 4.25
C LEU A 99 -14.03 -7.06 4.27
N LEU A 100 -14.86 -6.07 3.95
CA LEU A 100 -16.33 -6.23 3.92
C LEU A 100 -16.82 -7.02 2.70
N GLU A 101 -16.00 -7.17 1.66
CA GLU A 101 -16.40 -7.80 0.39
C GLU A 101 -16.25 -9.33 0.40
N ASN A 102 -15.51 -9.90 1.36
CA ASN A 102 -15.15 -11.32 1.36
C ASN A 102 -15.27 -11.96 2.76
N ARG A 103 -15.60 -13.26 2.80
CA ARG A 103 -15.82 -14.02 4.04
C ARG A 103 -14.53 -14.44 4.77
N LEU A 104 -13.44 -14.66 4.03
CA LEU A 104 -12.11 -15.02 4.54
C LEU A 104 -11.06 -14.08 3.93
N ASN A 105 -10.42 -13.28 4.78
CA ASN A 105 -9.39 -12.35 4.37
C ASN A 105 -8.10 -12.57 5.15
N VAL A 106 -6.98 -12.45 4.46
CA VAL A 106 -5.65 -12.38 5.07
C VAL A 106 -5.07 -11.03 4.73
N VAL A 107 -4.73 -10.25 5.74
CA VAL A 107 -4.09 -8.95 5.59
C VAL A 107 -2.61 -9.12 5.90
N GLU A 108 -1.75 -8.81 4.93
CA GLU A 108 -0.31 -8.74 5.12
C GLU A 108 0.12 -7.28 5.29
N GLN A 109 0.85 -7.03 6.37
CA GLN A 109 1.51 -5.75 6.66
C GLN A 109 3.00 -6.01 6.84
N ALA A 110 3.82 -5.26 6.10
CA ALA A 110 5.27 -5.28 6.16
C ALA A 110 5.81 -4.21 7.11
#